data_AF-A0A950ZEN0-F1
#
_entry.id   AF-A0A950ZEN0-F1
#
_cell.length_a   1.000
_cell.length_b   1.000
_cell.length_c   1.000
_cell.angle_alpha   90.00
_cell.angle_beta   90.00
_cell.angle_gamma   90.00
#
_symmetry.space_group_name_H-M   'P 1'
#
loop_
_entity.id
_entity.type
_entity.pdbx_description
1 polymer ?
#
loop_
_entity_poly.entity_id
_entity_poly.type
_entity_poly.pdbx_seq_one_letter_code
_entity_poly.pdbx_strand_id
1 'polypeptide(L)'
;MANDHPEKAVRITLDGTGLPVPDHDPIEVRKNNHKIRFEADFPFTVDIDGYSDVKHSSTAPYHAKTGPFPDERTHKYSITANGQTHDPDIVVKP
;
A
#
# COMPACT_ATOMS: atom_id res chain seq x y z
N MET A 1 15.26 17.70 12.47
CA MET A 1 15.69 17.07 11.21
C MET A 1 14.46 16.37 10.66
N ALA A 2 13.92 16.79 9.52
CA ALA A 2 12.81 16.09 8.89
C ALA A 2 13.35 14.74 8.43
N ASN A 3 12.95 13.67 9.10
CA ASN A 3 13.32 12.32 8.70
C ASN A 3 12.48 12.01 7.45
N ASP A 4 13.01 12.38 6.29
CA ASP A 4 12.39 12.10 5.00
C ASP A 4 12.63 10.62 4.68
N HIS A 5 11.80 9.79 5.29
CA HIS A 5 11.76 8.35 5.07
C HIS A 5 11.44 8.08 3.58
N PRO A 6 12.26 7.30 2.85
CA PRO A 6 11.99 7.03 1.43
C PRO A 6 10.59 6.44 1.21
N GLU A 7 9.86 7.03 0.26
CA GLU A 7 8.57 6.52 -0.21
C GLU A 7 8.80 5.40 -1.25
N LYS A 8 8.30 4.19 -0.97
CA LYS A 8 8.19 3.11 -1.94
C LYS A 8 6.85 3.23 -2.66
N ALA A 9 6.90 3.57 -3.95
CA ALA A 9 5.71 3.63 -4.79
C ALA A 9 5.28 2.20 -5.20
N VAL A 10 3.98 1.92 -5.10
CA VAL A 10 3.35 0.65 -5.48
C VAL A 10 2.20 1.00 -6.41
N ARG A 11 2.22 0.51 -7.64
CA ARG A 11 1.18 0.77 -8.63
C ARG A 11 0.13 -0.33 -8.54
N ILE A 12 -1.13 0.02 -8.32
CA ILE A 12 -2.24 -0.92 -8.38
C ILE A 12 -2.83 -0.88 -9.79
N THR A 13 -2.96 -2.05 -10.38
CA THR A 13 -3.58 -2.27 -11.70
C THR A 13 -4.78 -3.20 -11.55
N LEU A 14 -5.68 -3.23 -12.54
CA LEU A 14 -6.74 -4.23 -12.59
C LEU A 14 -6.29 -5.36 -13.52
N ASP A 15 -6.42 -6.60 -13.07
CA ASP A 15 -6.19 -7.75 -13.94
C ASP A 15 -7.34 -7.92 -14.96
N GLY A 16 -7.26 -8.92 -15.83
CA GLY A 16 -8.29 -9.20 -16.85
C GLY A 16 -9.67 -9.56 -16.28
N THR A 17 -9.79 -9.78 -14.98
CA THR A 17 -11.04 -10.08 -14.25
C THR A 17 -11.57 -8.89 -13.46
N GLY A 18 -10.82 -7.78 -13.40
CA GLY A 18 -11.13 -6.59 -12.60
C GLY A 18 -10.52 -6.59 -11.19
N LEU A 19 -9.70 -7.58 -10.84
CA LEU A 19 -9.09 -7.71 -9.52
C LEU A 19 -7.98 -6.65 -9.36
N PRO A 20 -7.98 -5.83 -8.30
CA PRO A 20 -6.87 -4.92 -8.03
C PRO A 20 -5.62 -5.68 -7.61
N VAL A 21 -4.56 -5.62 -8.41
CA VAL A 21 -3.28 -6.26 -8.15
C VAL A 21 -2.16 -5.22 -8.05
N PRO A 22 -1.29 -5.30 -7.03
CA PRO A 22 -0.08 -4.48 -6.97
C PRO A 22 0.90 -4.91 -8.06
N ASP A 23 1.75 -3.99 -8.52
CA ASP A 23 2.80 -4.25 -9.50
C ASP A 23 3.92 -5.14 -8.95
N HIS A 24 4.03 -5.25 -7.62
CA HIS A 24 4.92 -6.20 -6.96
C HIS A 24 4.33 -6.69 -5.64
N ASP A 25 4.34 -8.02 -5.46
CA ASP A 25 3.93 -8.74 -4.27
C ASP A 25 4.97 -9.82 -3.95
N PRO A 26 5.42 -9.98 -2.69
CA PRO A 26 5.08 -9.14 -1.54
C PRO A 26 5.76 -7.76 -1.59
N ILE A 27 5.17 -6.76 -0.92
CA ILE A 27 5.80 -5.45 -0.76
C ILE A 27 6.84 -5.52 0.37
N GLU A 28 8.11 -5.41 0.02
CA GLU A 28 9.18 -5.38 1.02
C GLU A 28 9.51 -3.93 1.45
N VAL A 29 9.44 -3.65 2.75
CA VAL A 29 9.77 -2.35 3.36
C VAL A 29 10.74 -2.51 4.52
N ARG A 30 11.42 -1.43 4.92
CA ARG A 30 12.31 -1.42 6.09
C ARG A 30 11.66 -0.71 7.28
N LYS A 31 11.78 -1.32 8.45
CA LYS A 31 11.30 -0.81 9.73
C LYS A 31 11.78 0.62 9.96
N ASN A 32 10.85 1.51 10.34
CA ASN A 32 11.10 2.93 10.59
C ASN A 32 11.83 3.66 9.45
N ASN A 33 11.92 3.11 8.24
CA ASN A 33 12.69 3.71 7.16
C ASN A 33 11.85 3.96 5.93
N HIS A 34 10.90 3.08 5.60
CA HIS A 34 10.08 3.23 4.40
C HIS A 34 8.64 3.59 4.74
N LYS A 35 8.05 4.41 3.86
CA LYS A 35 6.61 4.59 3.72
C LYS A 35 6.17 3.96 2.40
N ILE A 36 4.91 3.57 2.27
CA ILE A 36 4.35 3.06 1.02
C ILE A 36 3.42 4.12 0.44
N ARG A 37 3.54 4.34 -0.87
CA ARG A 37 2.59 5.12 -1.67
C ARG A 37 1.95 4.21 -2.70
N PHE A 38 0.71 3.79 -2.43
CA PHE A 38 -0.13 3.08 -3.39
C PHE A 38 -0.70 4.08 -4.39
N GLU A 39 -0.65 3.77 -5.68
CA GLU A 39 -1.12 4.66 -6.75
C GLU A 39 -1.91 3.87 -7.80
N ALA A 40 -3.02 4.41 -8.27
CA ALA A 40 -3.85 3.81 -9.32
C ALA A 40 -4.52 4.88 -10.18
N ASP A 41 -4.85 4.52 -11.43
CA ASP A 41 -5.63 5.39 -12.33
C ASP A 41 -7.15 5.28 -12.09
N PHE A 42 -7.57 4.50 -11.10
CA PHE A 42 -8.96 4.22 -10.73
C PHE A 42 -9.15 4.32 -9.21
N PRO A 43 -10.37 4.57 -8.72
CA PRO A 43 -10.63 4.63 -7.29
C PRO A 43 -10.42 3.24 -6.66
N PHE A 44 -9.67 3.22 -5.55
CA PHE A 44 -9.40 2.03 -4.76
C PHE A 44 -9.35 2.39 -3.28
N THR A 45 -9.43 1.38 -2.43
CA THR A 45 -9.20 1.49 -1.00
C THR A 45 -8.15 0.49 -0.59
N VAL A 46 -7.24 0.91 0.29
CA VAL A 46 -6.28 0.03 0.98
C VAL A 46 -6.56 0.08 2.46
N ASP A 47 -6.67 -1.09 3.07
CA ASP A 47 -6.68 -1.31 4.51
C ASP A 47 -5.51 -2.21 4.89
N ILE A 48 -4.82 -1.92 6.00
CA ILE A 48 -3.65 -2.67 6.44
C ILE A 48 -3.90 -3.14 7.87
N ASP A 49 -3.85 -4.45 8.09
CA ASP A 49 -4.13 -5.04 9.39
C ASP A 49 -3.16 -4.52 10.45
N GLY A 50 -3.72 -4.01 11.55
CA GLY A 50 -2.99 -3.42 12.64
C GLY A 50 -2.14 -2.21 12.25
N TYR A 51 -2.49 -1.49 11.18
CA TYR A 51 -1.78 -0.30 10.72
C TYR A 51 -2.75 0.80 10.28
N SER A 52 -2.97 1.79 11.15
CA SER A 52 -4.01 2.82 10.98
C SER A 52 -3.55 4.08 10.24
N ASP A 53 -2.26 4.22 9.97
CA ASP A 53 -1.66 5.43 9.40
C ASP A 53 -1.78 5.52 7.86
N VAL A 54 -2.86 5.00 7.29
CA VAL A 54 -3.14 5.05 5.85
C VAL A 54 -3.97 6.30 5.52
N LYS A 55 -3.50 7.10 4.57
CA LYS A 55 -4.15 8.33 4.10
C LYS A 55 -4.48 8.23 2.63
N HIS A 56 -5.76 8.33 2.27
CA HIS A 56 -6.22 8.25 0.88
C HIS A 56 -6.39 9.63 0.25
N SER A 57 -6.16 9.71 -1.06
CA SER A 57 -6.47 10.84 -1.92
C SER A 57 -7.45 10.41 -3.00
N SER A 58 -8.54 11.15 -3.09
CA SER A 58 -9.64 10.88 -4.04
C SER A 58 -9.47 11.56 -5.39
N THR A 59 -8.35 12.27 -5.62
CA THR A 59 -8.07 12.95 -6.90
C THR A 59 -7.23 12.05 -7.80
N ALA A 60 -7.59 11.91 -9.07
CA ALA A 60 -6.82 11.14 -10.04
C ALA A 60 -5.42 11.77 -10.30
N PRO A 61 -4.33 10.97 -10.38
CA PRO A 61 -4.30 9.54 -10.06
C PRO A 61 -4.50 9.30 -8.56
N TYR A 62 -5.42 8.37 -8.25
CA TYR A 62 -5.80 8.03 -6.89
C TYR A 62 -4.58 7.47 -6.16
N HIS A 63 -4.42 7.84 -4.90
CA HIS A 63 -3.30 7.33 -4.12
C HIS A 63 -3.66 7.12 -2.65
N ALA A 64 -2.99 6.16 -2.03
CA ALA A 64 -3.00 5.96 -0.58
C ALA A 64 -1.56 5.98 -0.06
N LYS A 65 -1.30 6.69 1.03
CA LYS A 65 0.02 6.82 1.63
C LYS A 65 0.01 6.26 3.05
N THR A 66 1.02 5.48 3.40
CA THR A 66 1.22 5.02 4.77
C THR A 66 2.16 5.96 5.52
N GLY A 67 2.11 5.92 6.84
CA GLY A 67 3.25 6.34 7.67
C GLY A 67 4.44 5.36 7.58
N PRO A 68 5.44 5.52 8.46
CA PRO A 68 6.49 4.53 8.63
C PRO A 68 5.94 3.26 9.32
N PHE A 69 6.56 2.11 9.04
CA PHE A 69 6.24 0.84 9.69
C PHE A 69 7.10 0.67 10.96
N PRO A 70 6.54 0.75 12.17
CA PRO A 70 7.33 0.76 13.41
C PRO A 70 7.75 -0.64 13.86
N ASP A 71 7.07 -1.69 13.40
CA ASP A 71 7.24 -3.08 13.84
C ASP A 71 7.81 -3.96 12.73
N GLU A 72 8.73 -4.85 13.09
CA GLU A 72 9.26 -5.86 12.18
C GLU A 72 8.31 -7.05 12.15
N ARG A 73 7.34 -7.01 11.25
CA ARG A 73 6.38 -8.09 11.00
C ARG A 73 5.84 -8.05 9.58
N THR A 74 5.20 -9.14 9.18
CA THR A 74 4.36 -9.14 7.98
C THR A 74 3.00 -8.53 8.33
N HIS A 75 2.58 -7.52 7.58
CA HIS A 75 1.23 -6.97 7.63
C HIS A 75 0.44 -7.49 6.44
N LYS A 76 -0.77 -8.00 6.70
CA LYS A 76 -1.73 -8.24 5.61
C LYS A 76 -2.37 -6.92 5.23
N TYR A 77 -2.55 -6.70 3.93
CA TYR A 77 -3.31 -5.56 3.46
C TYR A 77 -4.33 -5.99 2.43
N SER A 78 -5.46 -5.32 2.42
CA SER A 78 -6.56 -5.58 1.50
C SER A 78 -6.68 -4.40 0.55
N ILE A 79 -6.62 -4.67 -0.74
CA ILE A 79 -6.87 -3.71 -1.81
C ILE A 79 -8.25 -4.00 -2.36
N THR A 80 -9.15 -3.02 -2.28
CA THR A 80 -10.50 -3.15 -2.83
C THR A 80 -10.71 -2.14 -3.95
N ALA A 81 -11.11 -2.62 -5.12
CA ALA A 81 -11.47 -1.82 -6.28
C ALA A 81 -12.52 -2.58 -7.10
N ASN A 82 -13.44 -1.86 -7.75
CA ASN A 82 -14.48 -2.46 -8.60
C ASN A 82 -15.32 -3.57 -7.92
N GLY A 83 -15.48 -3.51 -6.58
CA GLY A 83 -16.20 -4.54 -5.81
C GLY A 83 -15.43 -5.85 -5.62
N GLN A 84 -14.17 -5.92 -6.06
CA GLN A 84 -13.27 -7.04 -5.82
C GLN A 84 -12.19 -6.64 -4.82
N THR A 85 -11.77 -7.62 -4.01
CA THR A 85 -10.75 -7.46 -2.99
C THR A 85 -9.61 -8.42 -3.26
N HIS A 86 -8.38 -7.92 -3.12
CA HIS A 86 -7.16 -8.69 -3.16
C HIS A 86 -6.44 -8.51 -1.82
N ASP A 87 -5.92 -9.60 -1.23
CA ASP A 87 -5.32 -9.61 0.11
C ASP A 87 -3.81 -9.97 0.11
N PRO A 88 -2.95 -9.14 -0.49
CA PRO A 88 -1.50 -9.29 -0.53
C PRO A 88 -0.80 -9.03 0.82
N ASP A 89 0.52 -9.24 0.84
CA ASP A 89 1.36 -9.13 2.04
C ASP A 89 2.39 -7.98 1.94
N ILE A 90 2.59 -7.26 3.05
CA ILE A 90 3.69 -6.32 3.26
C ILE A 90 4.68 -6.95 4.23
N VAL A 91 5.91 -7.17 3.79
CA VAL A 91 6.99 -7.72 4.62
C VAL A 91 7.86 -6.58 5.13
N VAL A 92 7.82 -6.32 6.44
CA VAL A 92 8.70 -5.35 7.09
C VAL A 92 9.98 -6.05 7.57
N LYS A 93 11.10 -5.65 6.98
CA LYS A 93 12.46 -6.11 7.33
C LYS A 93 13.15 -5.14 8.29
N PRO A 94 14.16 -5.58 9.06
CA PRO A 94 14.98 -4.71 9.90
C PRO A 94 15.67 -3.58 9.12
#